data_AF-A0A9W7CIN4-F1
#
_entry.id   AF-A0A9W7CIN4-F1
#
_cell.length_a   1.000
_cell.length_b   1.000
_cell.length_c   1.000
_cell.angle_alpha   90.00
_cell.angle_beta   90.00
_cell.angle_gamma   90.00
#
_symmetry.space_group_name_H-M   'P 1'
#
loop_
_entity.id
_entity.type
_entity.pdbx_description
1 polymer ?
#
loop_
_entity_poly.entity_id
_entity_poly.type
_entity_poly.pdbx_seq_one_letter_code
_entity_poly.pdbx_strand_id
1 'polypeptide(L)'
;METDNGFDWTSVRVVCRQWPRVGDLPHAAELIDVYIGNLSLEALPNVVKQGNITFQQFSWILNAVDQSVTLVHHEKLRQYRKAMYLVPSNMAVEEGAVEAMQQLYARNLDCVDATVIEAVCKLADLSMMKWLQKCDPFLFSKFDWSKQCLFNNASAEGRVDVVRWLVNLLPIHI
;
A
#
# COMPACT_ATOMS: atom_id res chain seq x y z
N MET A 1 23.86 -23.58 18.26
CA MET A 1 24.42 -22.22 18.10
C MET A 1 24.26 -21.87 16.64
N GLU A 2 23.36 -20.93 16.40
CA GLU A 2 23.17 -20.18 15.15
C GLU A 2 24.50 -19.53 14.73
N THR A 3 24.76 -19.21 13.47
CA THR A 3 24.14 -18.10 12.70
C THR A 3 24.49 -18.28 11.21
N ASP A 4 23.51 -18.30 10.32
CA ASP A 4 23.05 -17.12 9.56
C ASP A 4 23.64 -17.13 8.14
N ASN A 5 22.97 -17.83 7.22
CA ASN A 5 23.20 -17.71 5.78
C ASN A 5 22.55 -16.40 5.32
N GLY A 6 23.17 -15.28 5.67
CA GLY A 6 22.88 -13.99 5.07
C GLY A 6 23.16 -14.08 3.58
N PHE A 7 22.11 -14.04 2.76
CA PHE A 7 22.25 -13.82 1.33
C PHE A 7 22.78 -12.40 1.12
N ASP A 8 24.09 -12.30 0.95
CA ASP A 8 24.79 -11.07 0.62
C ASP A 8 24.51 -10.75 -0.87
N TRP A 9 23.64 -9.77 -1.12
CA TRP A 9 23.34 -9.30 -2.47
C TRP A 9 24.51 -8.45 -2.98
N THR A 10 25.60 -9.08 -3.41
CA THR A 10 26.83 -8.37 -3.81
C THR A 10 26.78 -7.78 -5.22
N SER A 11 25.71 -7.99 -6.00
CA SER A 11 25.62 -7.44 -7.35
C SER A 11 24.19 -7.45 -7.93
N VAL A 12 23.78 -6.33 -8.53
CA VAL A 12 22.57 -6.20 -9.33
C VAL A 12 22.93 -6.15 -10.81
N ARG A 13 22.34 -7.06 -11.60
CA ARG A 13 22.59 -7.23 -13.04
C ARG A 13 21.38 -6.74 -13.84
N VAL A 14 21.54 -5.70 -14.66
CA VAL A 14 20.47 -5.19 -15.54
C VAL A 14 20.63 -5.79 -16.93
N VAL A 15 19.64 -6.57 -17.37
CA VAL A 15 19.64 -7.25 -18.67
C VAL A 15 18.45 -6.81 -19.51
N CYS A 16 18.69 -6.47 -20.78
CA CYS A 16 17.64 -6.13 -21.73
C CYS A 16 16.93 -7.40 -22.22
N ARG A 17 15.69 -7.64 -21.76
CA ARG A 17 14.92 -8.85 -22.13
C ARG A 17 14.63 -8.96 -23.62
N GLN A 18 14.45 -7.83 -24.31
CA GLN A 18 14.17 -7.81 -25.75
C GLN A 18 15.41 -8.08 -26.61
N TRP A 19 16.62 -7.90 -26.05
CA TRP A 19 17.88 -8.06 -26.76
C TRP A 19 18.91 -8.79 -25.88
N PRO A 20 18.84 -10.12 -25.77
CA PRO A 20 19.71 -10.91 -24.89
C PRO A 20 21.20 -10.83 -25.22
N ARG A 21 21.54 -10.31 -26.41
CA ARG A 21 22.92 -10.09 -26.88
C ARG A 21 23.55 -8.82 -26.30
N VAL A 22 22.73 -7.91 -25.78
CA VAL A 22 23.24 -6.78 -25.02
C VAL A 22 23.66 -7.34 -23.66
N GLY A 23 24.97 -7.40 -23.44
CA GLY A 23 25.57 -7.84 -22.17
C GLY A 23 25.21 -6.89 -21.03
N ASP A 24 25.86 -7.07 -19.88
CA ASP A 24 25.57 -6.24 -18.72
C ASP A 24 25.70 -4.76 -19.01
N LEU A 25 24.70 -4.02 -18.53
CA LEU A 25 24.64 -2.57 -18.63
C LEU A 25 24.98 -1.99 -17.26
N PRO A 26 26.27 -1.98 -16.83
CA PRO A 26 26.66 -1.46 -15.53
C PRO A 26 26.32 0.02 -15.38
N HIS A 27 26.34 0.79 -16.47
CA HIS A 27 25.87 2.19 -16.47
C HIS A 27 24.35 2.30 -16.21
N ALA A 28 23.54 1.34 -16.65
CA ALA A 28 22.12 1.32 -16.34
C ALA A 28 21.90 0.94 -14.86
N ALA A 29 22.70 0.01 -14.33
CA ALA A 29 22.70 -0.31 -12.91
C ALA A 29 23.15 0.89 -12.06
N GLU A 30 24.22 1.60 -12.43
CA GLU A 30 24.67 2.84 -11.78
C GLU A 30 23.62 3.95 -11.87
N LEU A 31 22.95 4.11 -13.02
CA LEU A 31 21.86 5.09 -13.15
C LEU A 31 20.64 4.72 -12.30
N ILE A 32 20.33 3.42 -12.19
CA ILE A 32 19.29 2.90 -11.30
C ILE A 32 19.70 3.12 -9.84
N ASP A 33 20.96 2.85 -9.47
CA ASP A 33 21.50 3.06 -8.12
C ASP A 33 21.57 4.53 -7.75
N VAL A 34 21.91 5.43 -8.69
CA VAL A 34 21.88 6.89 -8.50
C VAL A 34 20.43 7.38 -8.38
N TYR A 35 19.50 6.80 -9.13
CA TYR A 35 18.08 7.12 -9.03
C TYR A 35 17.44 6.61 -7.73
N ILE A 36 17.86 5.42 -7.26
CA ILE A 36 17.48 4.86 -5.96
C ILE A 36 18.16 5.64 -4.82
N GLY A 37 19.42 6.05 -5.01
CA GLY A 37 20.20 6.84 -4.07
C GLY A 37 19.61 8.22 -3.85
N ASN A 38 19.05 8.85 -4.89
CA ASN A 38 18.34 10.13 -4.80
C ASN A 38 16.82 9.95 -4.89
N LEU A 39 16.28 9.00 -4.12
CA LEU A 39 14.85 8.77 -4.09
C LEU A 39 14.09 10.03 -3.66
N SER A 40 13.11 10.44 -4.47
CA SER A 40 12.28 11.61 -4.16
C SER A 40 11.55 11.43 -2.81
N LEU A 41 11.37 12.54 -2.08
CA LEU A 41 10.53 12.62 -0.88
C LEU A 41 9.07 12.21 -1.12
N GLU A 42 8.65 12.13 -2.38
CA GLU A 42 7.30 11.76 -2.79
C GLU A 42 7.30 10.58 -3.79
N ALA A 43 8.38 9.79 -3.87
CA ALA A 43 8.50 8.70 -4.84
C ALA A 43 7.33 7.69 -4.75
N LEU A 44 7.07 7.18 -3.53
CA LEU A 44 6.01 6.19 -3.30
C LEU A 44 4.60 6.79 -3.46
N PRO A 45 4.27 7.97 -2.90
CA PRO A 45 2.98 8.60 -3.16
C PRO A 45 2.75 8.93 -4.64
N ASN A 46 3.78 9.37 -5.37
CA ASN A 46 3.66 9.74 -6.77
C ASN A 46 3.32 8.54 -7.65
N VAL A 47 3.96 7.39 -7.42
CA VAL A 47 3.67 6.20 -8.24
C VAL A 47 2.25 5.68 -8.00
N VAL A 48 1.76 5.74 -6.75
CA VAL A 48 0.37 5.39 -6.45
C VAL A 48 -0.57 6.41 -7.09
N LYS A 49 -0.28 7.70 -6.99
CA LYS A 49 -1.12 8.77 -7.56
C LYS A 49 -1.25 8.69 -9.09
N GLN A 50 -0.23 8.22 -9.80
CA GLN A 50 -0.28 8.02 -11.25
C GLN A 50 -1.39 7.05 -11.68
N GLY A 51 -1.78 6.12 -10.80
CA GLY A 51 -2.74 5.06 -11.11
C GLY A 51 -2.16 3.98 -12.03
N ASN A 52 -2.88 2.88 -12.21
CA ASN A 52 -2.47 1.73 -13.05
C ASN A 52 -1.11 1.11 -12.66
N ILE A 53 -0.74 1.20 -11.37
CA ILE A 53 0.45 0.55 -10.84
C ILE A 53 0.11 -0.88 -10.41
N THR A 54 0.94 -1.83 -10.81
CA THR A 54 0.86 -3.22 -10.34
C THR A 54 1.47 -3.35 -8.94
N PHE A 55 1.01 -4.32 -8.14
CA PHE A 55 1.62 -4.60 -6.83
C PHE A 55 3.14 -4.83 -6.88
N GLN A 56 3.67 -5.43 -7.96
CA GLN A 56 5.11 -5.63 -8.10
C GLN A 56 5.88 -4.30 -8.17
N GLN A 57 5.39 -3.36 -8.98
CA GLN A 57 5.97 -2.02 -9.10
C GLN A 57 5.87 -1.25 -7.77
N PHE A 58 4.71 -1.36 -7.10
CA PHE A 58 4.52 -0.79 -5.77
C PHE A 58 5.56 -1.34 -4.79
N SER A 59 5.69 -2.66 -4.70
CA SER A 59 6.58 -3.32 -3.75
C SER A 59 8.05 -3.00 -4.02
N TRP A 60 8.45 -2.89 -5.30
CA TRP A 60 9.79 -2.44 -5.67
C TRP A 60 10.11 -1.04 -5.14
N ILE A 61 9.21 -0.08 -5.37
CA ILE A 61 9.42 1.31 -4.92
C ILE A 61 9.36 1.39 -3.40
N LEU A 62 8.48 0.63 -2.75
CA LEU A 62 8.42 0.55 -1.30
C LEU A 62 9.73 0.03 -0.70
N ASN A 63 10.29 -1.06 -1.27
CA ASN A 63 11.58 -1.59 -0.82
C ASN A 63 12.72 -0.58 -1.06
N ALA A 64 12.68 0.17 -2.16
CA ALA A 64 13.65 1.25 -2.41
C ALA A 64 13.54 2.38 -1.37
N VAL A 65 12.33 2.76 -0.94
CA VAL A 65 12.13 3.69 0.19
C VAL A 65 12.69 3.12 1.49
N ASP A 66 12.46 1.83 1.77
CA ASP A 66 12.96 1.18 2.99
C ASP A 66 14.49 1.19 3.06
N GLN A 67 15.13 0.83 1.94
CA GLN A 67 16.59 0.71 1.82
C GLN A 67 17.29 2.04 1.56
N SER A 68 16.54 3.11 1.26
CA SER A 68 17.13 4.42 1.02
C SER A 68 17.94 4.88 2.23
N VAL A 69 19.21 5.20 1.97
CA VAL A 69 20.14 5.80 2.94
C VAL A 69 19.99 7.31 3.02
N THR A 70 19.36 7.93 2.03
CA THR A 70 19.17 9.38 1.93
C THR A 70 17.90 9.87 2.62
N LEU A 71 16.84 9.06 2.60
CA LEU A 71 15.60 9.37 3.31
C LEU A 71 15.76 9.14 4.82
N VAL A 72 15.52 10.17 5.62
CA VAL A 72 15.48 10.01 7.07
C VAL A 72 14.17 9.37 7.52
N HIS A 73 14.15 8.81 8.73
CA HIS A 73 13.03 7.99 9.22
C HIS A 73 11.65 8.66 9.07
N HIS A 74 11.51 9.93 9.45
CA HIS A 74 10.23 10.63 9.37
C HIS A 74 9.76 10.90 7.93
N GLU A 75 10.68 10.99 6.96
CA GLU A 75 10.34 11.12 5.54
C GLU A 75 9.79 9.81 5.00
N LYS A 76 10.38 8.67 5.39
CA LYS A 76 9.83 7.34 5.08
C LYS A 76 8.43 7.19 5.65
N LEU A 77 8.23 7.52 6.94
CA LEU A 77 6.91 7.48 7.58
C LEU A 77 5.88 8.37 6.85
N ARG A 78 6.27 9.56 6.41
CA ARG A 78 5.41 10.47 5.64
C ARG A 78 5.00 9.85 4.30
N GLN A 79 5.92 9.19 3.61
CA GLN A 79 5.61 8.48 2.37
C GLN A 79 4.65 7.31 2.62
N TYR A 80 4.87 6.51 3.68
CA TYR A 80 3.97 5.39 4.00
C TYR A 80 2.54 5.87 4.29
N ARG A 81 2.39 6.92 5.12
CA ARG A 81 1.07 7.49 5.45
C ARG A 81 0.34 7.99 4.20
N LYS A 82 1.03 8.74 3.35
CA LYS A 82 0.45 9.25 2.10
C LYS A 82 0.07 8.13 1.14
N ALA A 83 0.93 7.11 0.99
CA ALA A 83 0.63 5.96 0.16
C ALA A 83 -0.58 5.19 0.70
N MET A 84 -0.69 5.01 2.03
CA MET A 84 -1.81 4.32 2.67
C MET A 84 -3.17 4.97 2.37
N TYR A 85 -3.19 6.31 2.32
CA TYR A 85 -4.37 7.08 1.95
C TYR A 85 -4.71 6.97 0.45
N LEU A 86 -3.70 6.94 -0.43
CA LEU A 86 -3.91 6.94 -1.88
C LEU A 86 -4.26 5.55 -2.45
N VAL A 87 -3.71 4.48 -1.87
CA VAL A 87 -3.87 3.11 -2.39
C VAL A 87 -5.35 2.74 -2.60
N PRO A 88 -6.28 2.97 -1.65
CA PRO A 88 -7.68 2.61 -1.85
C PRO A 88 -8.28 3.18 -3.14
N SER A 89 -7.98 4.45 -3.45
CA SER A 89 -8.61 5.17 -4.56
C SER A 89 -7.88 5.02 -5.90
N ASN A 90 -6.59 4.64 -5.87
CA ASN A 90 -5.72 4.72 -7.03
C ASN A 90 -5.14 3.37 -7.46
N MET A 91 -5.41 2.30 -6.71
CA MET A 91 -4.93 0.96 -6.98
C MET A 91 -6.11 -0.01 -6.89
N ALA A 92 -6.30 -0.82 -7.91
CA ALA A 92 -7.41 -1.76 -7.95
C ALA A 92 -7.15 -2.98 -7.05
N VAL A 93 -8.20 -3.64 -6.57
CA VAL A 93 -8.07 -4.81 -5.68
C VAL A 93 -7.36 -5.94 -6.41
N GLU A 94 -7.72 -6.17 -7.67
CA GLU A 94 -7.09 -7.14 -8.56
C GLU A 94 -5.62 -6.86 -8.85
N GLU A 95 -5.20 -5.59 -8.73
CA GLU A 95 -3.80 -5.16 -8.88
C GLU A 95 -3.01 -5.27 -7.57
N GLY A 96 -3.63 -5.77 -6.49
CA GLY A 96 -3.00 -6.05 -5.20
C GLY A 96 -3.04 -4.88 -4.22
N ALA A 97 -4.09 -4.05 -4.26
CA ALA A 97 -4.23 -2.91 -3.35
C ALA A 97 -4.29 -3.33 -1.87
N VAL A 98 -4.91 -4.47 -1.55
CA VAL A 98 -4.97 -4.97 -0.16
C VAL A 98 -3.58 -5.37 0.32
N GLU A 99 -2.80 -6.04 -0.52
CA GLU A 99 -1.42 -6.44 -0.26
C GLU A 99 -0.51 -5.21 -0.11
N ALA A 100 -0.72 -4.17 -0.91
CA ALA A 100 -0.01 -2.90 -0.78
C ALA A 100 -0.29 -2.24 0.59
N MET A 101 -1.57 -2.17 0.99
CA MET A 101 -1.96 -1.66 2.32
C MET A 101 -1.37 -2.50 3.45
N GLN A 102 -1.33 -3.83 3.31
CA GLN A 102 -0.69 -4.73 4.27
C GLN A 102 0.80 -4.44 4.43
N GLN A 103 1.53 -4.25 3.32
CA GLN A 103 2.96 -3.93 3.37
C GLN A 103 3.23 -2.58 4.04
N LEU A 104 2.36 -1.58 3.82
CA LEU A 104 2.45 -0.29 4.50
C LEU A 104 2.17 -0.41 5.99
N TYR A 105 1.10 -1.12 6.35
CA TYR A 105 0.69 -1.34 7.74
C TYR A 105 1.77 -2.06 8.56
N ALA A 106 2.42 -3.06 7.97
CA ALA A 106 3.51 -3.80 8.62
C ALA A 106 4.72 -2.91 8.97
N ARG A 107 4.93 -1.81 8.24
CA ARG A 107 6.04 -0.86 8.46
C ARG A 107 5.68 0.26 9.44
N ASN A 108 4.40 0.67 9.44
CA ASN A 108 3.94 1.77 10.27
C ASN A 108 2.45 1.60 10.59
N LEU A 109 2.12 1.10 11.79
CA LEU A 109 0.72 0.90 12.22
C LEU A 109 -0.08 2.22 12.21
N ASP A 110 0.59 3.35 12.50
CA ASP A 110 -0.02 4.68 12.51
C ASP A 110 -0.34 5.22 11.10
N CYS A 111 -0.15 4.41 10.05
CA CYS A 111 -0.60 4.78 8.71
C CYS A 111 -2.12 4.62 8.52
N VAL A 112 -2.80 3.84 9.37
CA VAL A 112 -4.28 3.74 9.36
C VAL A 112 -4.85 4.78 10.31
N ASP A 113 -5.16 5.96 9.76
CA ASP A 113 -5.81 7.04 10.48
C ASP A 113 -7.26 7.26 10.02
N ALA A 114 -7.91 8.28 10.58
CA ALA A 114 -9.27 8.66 10.22
C ALA A 114 -9.45 8.91 8.71
N THR A 115 -8.43 9.46 8.03
CA THR A 115 -8.50 9.81 6.61
C THR A 115 -8.47 8.58 5.72
N VAL A 116 -7.68 7.57 6.08
CA VAL A 116 -7.65 6.27 5.39
C VAL A 116 -8.99 5.56 5.56
N ILE A 117 -9.54 5.57 6.77
CA ILE A 117 -10.84 4.96 7.05
C ILE A 117 -11.94 5.65 6.24
N GLU A 118 -11.93 6.98 6.17
CA GLU A 118 -12.87 7.73 5.35
C GLU A 118 -12.76 7.36 3.87
N ALA A 119 -11.54 7.25 3.33
CA ALA A 119 -11.31 6.85 1.94
C ALA A 119 -11.88 5.45 1.63
N VAL A 120 -11.59 4.47 2.49
CA VAL A 120 -12.12 3.10 2.33
C VAL A 120 -13.64 3.07 2.47
N CYS A 121 -14.22 3.84 3.40
CA CYS A 121 -15.67 3.92 3.57
C CYS A 121 -16.38 4.53 2.34
N LYS A 122 -15.75 5.51 1.67
CA LYS A 122 -16.29 6.10 0.43
C LYS A 122 -16.30 5.13 -0.74
N LEU A 123 -15.25 4.33 -0.87
CA LEU A 123 -15.13 3.33 -1.93
C LEU A 123 -16.04 2.11 -1.69
N ALA A 124 -16.36 1.83 -0.42
CA ALA A 124 -17.12 0.67 0.00
C ALA A 124 -16.53 -0.62 -0.60
N ASP A 125 -15.21 -0.80 -0.52
CA ASP A 125 -14.57 -2.03 -0.97
C ASP A 125 -14.54 -3.10 0.14
N LEU A 126 -15.26 -4.20 -0.09
CA LEU A 126 -15.44 -5.25 0.91
C LEU A 126 -14.11 -5.94 1.30
N SER A 127 -13.16 -6.07 0.37
CA SER A 127 -11.89 -6.76 0.61
C SER A 127 -11.00 -5.95 1.54
N MET A 128 -10.84 -4.65 1.25
CA MET A 128 -10.10 -3.72 2.12
C MET A 128 -10.73 -3.62 3.50
N MET A 129 -12.06 -3.53 3.57
CA MET A 129 -12.78 -3.39 4.83
C MET A 129 -12.67 -4.64 5.72
N LYS A 130 -12.81 -5.84 5.14
CA LYS A 130 -12.61 -7.09 5.88
C LYS A 130 -11.19 -7.21 6.41
N TRP A 131 -10.20 -6.80 5.63
CA TRP A 131 -8.82 -6.81 6.09
C TRP A 131 -8.61 -5.80 7.24
N LEU A 132 -9.05 -4.56 7.10
CA LEU A 132 -8.96 -3.54 8.14
C LEU A 132 -9.67 -3.95 9.45
N GLN A 133 -10.83 -4.59 9.37
CA GLN A 133 -11.53 -5.13 10.54
C GLN A 133 -10.75 -6.27 11.23
N LYS A 134 -10.01 -7.09 10.46
CA LYS A 134 -9.15 -8.12 11.06
C LYS A 134 -7.97 -7.49 11.81
N CYS A 135 -7.44 -6.37 11.34
CA CYS A 135 -6.39 -5.63 12.04
C CYS A 135 -6.92 -5.02 13.34
N ASP A 136 -8.14 -4.49 13.33
CA ASP A 136 -8.81 -3.98 14.52
C ASP A 136 -10.35 -4.14 14.39
N PRO A 137 -10.96 -5.04 15.20
CA PRO A 137 -12.40 -5.30 15.16
C PRO A 137 -13.26 -4.07 15.41
N PHE A 138 -12.73 -3.08 16.12
CA PHE A 138 -13.44 -1.85 16.48
C PHE A 138 -13.10 -0.67 15.57
N LEU A 139 -12.29 -0.86 14.50
CA LEU A 139 -11.83 0.24 13.65
C LEU A 139 -12.98 1.10 13.10
N PHE A 140 -14.02 0.46 12.57
CA PHE A 140 -15.23 1.13 12.05
C PHE A 140 -16.25 1.51 13.15
N SER A 141 -15.85 1.42 14.42
CA SER A 141 -16.59 1.96 15.57
C SER A 141 -15.77 3.01 16.33
N LYS A 142 -14.48 3.18 16.02
CA LYS A 142 -13.64 4.22 16.63
C LYS A 142 -14.11 5.63 16.31
N PHE A 143 -14.73 5.80 15.15
CA PHE A 143 -15.22 7.08 14.69
C PHE A 143 -16.73 7.00 14.53
N ASP A 144 -17.47 7.87 15.22
CA ASP A 144 -18.95 7.86 15.23
C ASP A 144 -19.55 7.93 13.82
N TRP A 145 -18.91 8.67 12.92
CA TRP A 145 -19.35 8.86 11.54
C TRP A 145 -19.08 7.64 10.63
N SER A 146 -18.20 6.72 11.01
CA SER A 146 -17.69 5.68 10.09
C SER A 146 -18.77 4.67 9.65
N LYS A 147 -19.62 4.20 10.58
CA LYS A 147 -20.71 3.27 10.25
C LYS A 147 -21.72 3.87 9.29
N GLN A 148 -22.13 5.12 9.56
CA GLN A 148 -23.11 5.81 8.72
C GLN A 148 -22.53 6.15 7.34
N CYS A 149 -21.28 6.66 7.31
CA CYS A 149 -20.56 6.90 6.06
C CYS A 149 -20.53 5.64 5.20
N LEU A 150 -20.17 4.52 5.81
CA LEU A 150 -20.04 3.26 5.10
C LEU A 150 -21.38 2.72 4.60
N PHE A 151 -22.42 2.73 5.44
CA PHE A 151 -23.75 2.27 5.03
C PHE A 151 -24.33 3.14 3.90
N ASN A 152 -24.18 4.46 3.99
CA ASN A 152 -24.67 5.40 2.98
C ASN A 152 -23.95 5.22 1.64
N ASN A 153 -22.61 5.15 1.64
CA ASN A 153 -21.85 4.96 0.41
C ASN A 153 -22.10 3.59 -0.22
N ALA A 154 -22.10 2.51 0.58
CA ALA A 154 -22.40 1.17 0.06
C ALA A 154 -23.80 1.08 -0.54
N SER A 155 -24.79 1.76 0.07
CA SER A 155 -26.16 1.81 -0.46
C SER A 155 -26.26 2.63 -1.75
N ALA A 156 -25.59 3.79 -1.80
CA ALA A 156 -25.58 4.67 -2.96
C ALA A 156 -24.92 4.02 -4.19
N GLU A 157 -23.81 3.30 -3.96
CA GLU A 157 -23.06 2.57 -5.00
C GLU A 157 -23.65 1.19 -5.32
N GLY A 158 -24.76 0.79 -4.69
CA GLY A 158 -25.40 -0.50 -4.93
C GLY A 158 -24.56 -1.72 -4.52
N ARG A 159 -23.60 -1.55 -3.59
CA ARG A 159 -22.71 -2.60 -3.08
C ARG A 159 -23.44 -3.49 -2.05
N VAL A 160 -24.37 -4.31 -2.55
CA VAL A 160 -25.24 -5.18 -1.74
C VAL A 160 -24.43 -6.15 -0.86
N ASP A 161 -23.27 -6.59 -1.33
CA ASP A 161 -22.34 -7.45 -0.61
C ASP A 161 -21.80 -6.77 0.68
N VAL A 162 -21.46 -5.48 0.58
CA VAL A 162 -20.99 -4.67 1.71
C VAL A 162 -22.12 -4.37 2.69
N VAL A 163 -23.30 -3.99 2.19
CA VAL A 163 -24.47 -3.74 3.06
C VAL A 163 -24.85 -5.01 3.83
N ARG A 164 -24.89 -6.17 3.15
CA ARG A 164 -25.16 -7.46 3.80
C ARG A 164 -24.10 -7.80 4.85
N TRP A 165 -22.84 -7.57 4.54
CA TRP A 165 -21.74 -7.79 5.49
C TRP A 165 -21.87 -6.87 6.73
N LEU A 166 -22.24 -5.61 6.55
CA LEU A 166 -22.45 -4.65 7.65
C LEU A 166 -23.60 -5.04 8.56
N VAL A 167 -24.74 -5.41 7.98
CA VAL A 167 -25.92 -5.86 8.74
C VAL A 167 -25.61 -7.11 9.55
N ASN A 168 -24.79 -8.02 9.01
CA ASN A 168 -24.38 -9.22 9.75
C ASN A 168 -23.35 -8.93 10.86
N LEU A 169 -22.57 -7.86 10.72
CA LEU A 169 -21.53 -7.47 11.69
C LEU A 169 -22.06 -6.68 12.87
N LEU A 170 -23.08 -5.86 12.63
CA LEU A 170 -23.77 -5.10 13.66
C LEU A 170 -25.04 -5.89 14.00
N PRO A 171 -25.06 -6.71 15.07
CA PRO A 171 -26.33 -7.23 15.55
C PRO A 171 -27.23 -6.02 15.81
N ILE A 172 -28.30 -5.91 15.04
CA ILE A 172 -29.29 -4.86 15.20
C ILE A 172 -29.96 -5.16 16.54
N HIS A 173 -29.54 -4.49 17.61
CA HIS A 173 -30.41 -4.34 18.77
C HIS A 173 -31.49 -3.35 18.35
N ILE A 174 -32.54 -3.89 17.72
CA ILE A 174 -33.84 -3.23 17.56
C ILE A 174 -34.47 -3.12 18.95
#